data_AF-A0A536XW09-F1
#
_entry.id   AF-A0A536XW09-F1
#
_cell.length_a   1.000
_cell.length_b   1.000
_cell.length_c   1.000
_cell.angle_alpha   90.00
_cell.angle_beta   90.00
_cell.angle_gamma   90.00
#
_symmetry.space_group_name_H-M   'P 1'
#
loop_
_entity.id
_entity.type
_entity.pdbx_description
1 polymer ?
#
loop_
_entity_poly.entity_id
_entity_poly.type
_entity_poly.pdbx_seq_one_letter_code
_entity_poly.pdbx_strand_id
1 'polypeptide(L)' 'MERKRVNSSKIRAAGYDAKSQVLEIEFSDGKLIQYRGVSPEVHRQ' A
#
# COMPACT_ATOMS: atom_id res chain seq x y z
N MET A 1 -5.94 -7.03 -7.65
CA MET A 1 -5.40 -5.95 -6.81
C MET A 1 -6.34 -4.74 -6.87
N GLU A 2 -7.03 -4.43 -5.77
CA GLU A 2 -7.84 -3.20 -5.65
C GLU A 2 -7.01 -2.13 -4.95
N ARG A 3 -6.75 -1.02 -5.65
CA ARG A 3 -6.13 0.17 -5.06
C ARG A 3 -7.23 1.05 -4.50
N LYS A 4 -7.26 1.25 -3.19
CA LYS A 4 -8.17 2.21 -2.56
C LYS A 4 -7.50 3.58 -2.52
N ARG A 5 -8.19 4.60 -3.05
CA ARG A 5 -7.78 5.99 -2.81
C ARG A 5 -7.91 6.26 -1.32
N VAL A 6 -6.84 6.81 -0.76
CA VAL A 6 -6.81 7.19 0.65
C VAL A 6 -6.92 8.71 0.67
N ASN A 7 -7.81 9.24 1.50
CA ASN A 7 -7.89 10.68 1.71
C ASN A 7 -6.85 11.06 2.78
N SER A 8 -5.60 11.21 2.37
CA SER A 8 -4.51 11.54 3.28
C SER A 8 -3.63 12.63 2.68
N SER A 9 -3.17 13.59 3.48
CA SER A 9 -2.37 14.71 2.98
C SER A 9 -1.05 14.28 2.33
N LYS A 10 -0.54 13.09 2.68
CA LYS A 10 0.72 12.54 2.13
C LYS A 10 0.53 11.35 1.19
N ILE A 11 -0.59 10.62 1.30
CA ILE A 11 -0.82 9.37 0.56
C ILE A 11 -2.06 9.54 -0.30
N ARG A 12 -1.90 9.28 -1.59
CA ARG A 12 -2.91 9.47 -2.63
C ARG A 12 -3.68 8.18 -2.89
N ALA A 13 -3.00 7.03 -2.89
CA ALA A 13 -3.62 5.72 -2.97
C ALA A 13 -2.78 4.66 -2.26
N ALA A 14 -3.44 3.65 -1.73
CA ALA A 14 -2.78 2.46 -1.21
C ALA A 14 -3.52 1.21 -1.71
N GLY A 15 -2.76 0.21 -2.15
CA GLY A 15 -3.28 -1.07 -2.62
C GLY A 15 -2.54 -2.20 -1.93
N TYR A 16 -3.28 -3.11 -1.33
CA TYR A 16 -2.71 -4.33 -0.76
C TYR A 16 -3.11 -5.52 -1.61
N ASP A 17 -2.11 -6.27 -2.10
CA ASP A 17 -2.31 -7.53 -2.78
C ASP A 17 -2.00 -8.68 -1.82
N ALA A 18 -3.07 -9.27 -1.26
CA ALA A 18 -2.95 -10.39 -0.34
C ALA A 18 -2.44 -11.67 -1.02
N LYS A 19 -2.66 -11.84 -2.34
CA LYS A 19 -2.15 -13.00 -3.11
C LYS A 19 -0.63 -12.98 -3.23
N SER A 20 -0.05 -11.79 -3.39
CA SER A 20 1.39 -11.60 -3.58
C SER A 20 2.10 -11.11 -2.32
N GLN A 21 1.36 -10.82 -1.24
CA GLN A 21 1.85 -10.19 -0.02
C GLN A 21 2.61 -8.88 -0.30
N VAL A 22 2.01 -8.05 -1.16
CA VAL A 22 2.58 -6.79 -1.62
C VAL A 22 1.71 -5.63 -1.19
N LEU A 23 2.32 -4.64 -0.54
CA LEU A 23 1.70 -3.36 -0.23
C LEU A 23 2.25 -2.29 -1.17
N GLU A 24 1.37 -1.69 -1.97
CA GLU A 24 1.64 -0.52 -2.81
C GLU A 24 1.12 0.75 -2.14
N ILE A 25 1.97 1.76 -2.04
CA ILE A 25 1.61 3.09 -1.54
C ILE A 25 2.04 4.12 -2.58
N GLU A 26 1.06 4.83 -3.13
CA GLU A 26 1.26 6.00 -3.99
C GLU A 26 1.16 7.27 -3.13
N PHE A 27 2.25 8.01 -3.06
CA PHE A 27 2.33 9.28 -2.37
C PHE A 27 1.81 10.41 -3.27
N SER A 28 1.32 11.48 -2.65
CA SER A 28 0.83 12.67 -3.35
C SER A 28 1.90 13.38 -4.18
N ASP A 29 3.18 13.13 -3.88
CA ASP A 29 4.36 13.63 -4.59
C ASP A 29 4.65 12.84 -5.90
N GLY A 30 3.86 11.81 -6.21
CA GLY A 30 4.06 10.92 -7.37
C GLY A 30 5.01 9.74 -7.10
N LYS A 31 5.60 9.67 -5.91
CA LYS A 31 6.44 8.55 -5.48
C LYS A 31 5.58 7.31 -5.22
N LEU A 32 5.93 6.19 -5.85
CA LEU A 32 5.27 4.91 -5.62
C LEU A 32 6.23 3.96 -4.90
N ILE A 33 5.80 3.45 -3.74
CA ILE A 33 6.58 2.50 -2.94
C ILE A 33 5.84 1.17 -2.93
N GLN A 34 6.52 0.12 -3.42
CA GLN A 34 6.11 -1.27 -3.24
C GLN A 34 6.90 -1.89 -2.12
N TYR A 35 6.21 -2.33 -1.08
CA TYR A 35 6.73 -3.27 -0.10
C TYR A 35 6.35 -4.68 -0.54
N ARG A 36 7.36 -5.52 -0.80
CA ARG A 36 7.19 -6.94 -1.17
C ARG A 36 7.63 -7.80 0.01
N GLY A 37 6.92 -8.90 0.28
CA GLY A 37 7.23 -9.77 1.42
C GLY A 37 6.73 -9.23 2.75
N VAL A 38 5.63 -8.46 2.73
CA VAL A 38 4.96 -8.06 3.97
C VAL A 38 4.23 -9.29 4.50
N SER A 39 4.86 -9.98 5.46
CA SER A 39 4.20 -11.07 6.18
C SER A 39 2.91 -10.56 6.84
N PRO A 40 1.79 -11.33 6.78
CA PRO A 40 0.50 -10.93 7.32
C PRO A 40 0.51 -10.63 8.83
N GLU A 41 1.60 -10.96 9.52
CA GLU A 41 1.82 -10.63 10.93
C GLU A 41 2.02 -9.12 11.18
N VAL A 42 2.58 -8.37 10.22
CA VAL A 42 2.81 -6.92 10.38
C VAL A 42 1.50 -6.12 10.27
N HIS A 43 0.45 -6.68 9.66
CA HIS A 43 -0.85 -6.00 9.49
C HIS A 43 -1.73 -6.04 10.77
N ARG A 44 -1.26 -6.60 11.89
CA ARG A 44 -2.09 -6.86 13.08
C ARG A 44 -1.82 -5.94 14.28
N GLN A 45 -1.04 -4.87 14.14
CA GLN A 45 -0.79 -3.94 15.25
C GLN A 45 -1.22 -2.52 14.93
#